data_AF-A0A0F7FGI8-F1
#
_entry.id   AF-A0A0F7FGI8-F1
#
_cell.length_a   1.000
_cell.length_b   1.000
_cell.length_c   1.000
_cell.angle_alpha   90.00
_cell.angle_beta   90.00
_cell.angle_gamma   90.00
#
_symmetry.space_group_name_H-M   'P 1'
#
loop_
_entity.id
_entity.type
_entity.pdbx_description
1 polymer ?
#
loop_
_entity_poly.entity_id
_entity_poly.type
_entity_poly.pdbx_seq_one_letter_code
_entity_poly.pdbx_strand_id
1 'polypeptide(L)'
;MKRVKIISNSYRIAHTHNLHFIAFLSITGITLMAIEYFSWLAYIVGLPFAPYMNTDPVTAGVQVFRVLHRIFGIAWGGLIIIYGCYLFCSGNLRVIDALKKPIGQQIQEAKALAGLYLFGKPLPSDVKERLERHNVFVAYLALLLAIGFALLALSGVGLMLRFALGLSDQTAALLLFLHDLGFGITVLFVLLHVFASLHPANTPLLEAMFGDGYAPFEWLKDHMQAFIKRYNIAPEE
;
A
#
# COMPACT_ATOMS: atom_id res chain seq x y z
N MET A 1 21.61 -14.85 18.35
CA MET A 1 20.83 -13.70 18.87
C MET A 1 19.37 -14.09 18.85
N LYS A 2 18.64 -13.83 19.94
CA LYS A 2 17.22 -14.18 20.07
C LYS A 2 16.35 -13.43 19.06
N ARG A 3 15.55 -14.14 18.25
CA ARG A 3 14.70 -13.56 17.20
C ARG A 3 13.23 -13.94 17.40
N VAL A 4 12.35 -13.11 16.85
CA VAL A 4 10.90 -13.33 16.90
C VAL A 4 10.33 -13.18 15.50
N LYS A 5 9.46 -14.12 15.12
CA LYS A 5 8.68 -14.01 13.90
C LYS A 5 7.62 -12.92 14.05
N ILE A 6 7.80 -11.81 13.35
CA ILE A 6 6.87 -10.69 13.38
C ILE A 6 6.05 -10.56 12.10
N ILE A 7 6.44 -11.23 11.01
CA ILE A 7 5.73 -11.20 9.73
C ILE A 7 5.56 -12.65 9.22
N SER A 8 4.33 -13.02 8.85
CA SER A 8 4.04 -14.34 8.28
C SER A 8 4.44 -14.43 6.82
N ASN A 9 4.64 -15.65 6.31
CA ASN A 9 4.95 -15.86 4.90
C ASN A 9 3.82 -15.35 3.99
N SER A 10 2.55 -15.58 4.38
CA SER A 10 1.39 -15.07 3.64
C SER A 10 1.37 -13.56 3.54
N TYR A 11 1.75 -12.85 4.62
CA TYR A 11 1.87 -11.40 4.62
C TYR A 11 2.92 -10.93 3.62
N ARG A 12 4.10 -11.56 3.62
CA ARG A 12 5.21 -11.21 2.72
C ARG A 12 4.85 -11.42 1.25
N ILE A 13 4.20 -12.56 0.94
CA ILE A 13 3.71 -12.86 -0.41
C ILE A 13 2.69 -11.82 -0.84
N ALA A 14 1.68 -11.55 -0.02
CA ALA A 14 0.67 -10.54 -0.31
C ALA A 14 1.27 -9.15 -0.51
N HIS A 15 2.22 -8.75 0.35
CA HIS A 15 2.93 -7.47 0.23
C HIS A 15 3.74 -7.38 -1.08
N THR A 16 4.48 -8.43 -1.42
CA THR A 16 5.30 -8.47 -2.65
C THR A 16 4.41 -8.36 -3.90
N HIS A 17 3.28 -9.07 -3.94
CA HIS A 17 2.35 -8.93 -5.06
C HIS A 17 1.68 -7.55 -5.09
N ASN A 18 1.36 -6.94 -3.94
CA ASN A 18 0.89 -5.56 -3.89
C ASN A 18 1.92 -4.60 -4.51
N LEU A 19 3.21 -4.77 -4.22
CA LEU A 19 4.27 -3.95 -4.82
C LEU A 19 4.28 -4.08 -6.35
N HIS A 20 4.24 -5.29 -6.88
CA HIS A 20 4.19 -5.52 -8.33
C HIS A 20 2.94 -4.89 -8.95
N PHE A 21 1.76 -5.15 -8.39
CA PHE A 21 0.51 -4.63 -8.94
C PHE A 21 0.44 -3.11 -8.89
N ILE A 22 0.80 -2.47 -7.77
CA ILE A 22 0.83 -1.01 -7.66
C ILE A 22 1.81 -0.42 -8.66
N ALA A 23 3.00 -1.01 -8.84
CA ALA A 23 3.97 -0.54 -9.83
C ALA A 23 3.42 -0.62 -11.27
N PHE A 24 2.89 -1.77 -11.68
CA PHE A 24 2.30 -1.94 -13.02
C PHE A 24 1.09 -1.03 -13.25
N LEU A 25 0.18 -0.94 -12.27
CA LEU A 25 -0.99 -0.08 -12.35
C LEU A 25 -0.63 1.40 -12.40
N SER A 26 0.40 1.81 -11.65
CA SER A 26 0.88 3.19 -11.68
C SER A 26 1.51 3.53 -13.03
N ILE A 27 2.36 2.66 -13.59
CA ILE A 27 3.00 2.88 -14.89
C ILE A 27 1.95 2.94 -16.02
N THR A 28 1.03 1.97 -16.04
CA THR A 28 -0.03 1.95 -17.06
C THR A 28 -1.00 3.12 -16.88
N GLY A 29 -1.41 3.42 -15.65
CA GLY A 29 -2.33 4.51 -15.33
C GLY A 29 -1.74 5.89 -15.63
N ILE A 30 -0.51 6.17 -15.19
CA ILE A 30 0.15 7.46 -15.43
C ILE A 30 0.40 7.69 -16.92
N THR A 31 0.72 6.63 -17.68
CA THR A 31 0.89 6.75 -19.13
C THR A 31 -0.41 7.11 -19.83
N LEU A 32 -1.53 6.52 -19.41
CA LEU A 32 -2.86 6.80 -19.97
C LEU A 32 -3.37 8.19 -19.54
N MET A 33 -3.08 8.62 -18.32
CA MET A 33 -3.52 9.91 -17.75
C MET A 33 -2.72 11.09 -18.32
N ALA A 34 -1.41 10.92 -18.51
CA ALA A 34 -0.48 11.99 -18.89
C ALA A 34 0.31 11.62 -20.16
N ILE A 35 -0.42 11.22 -21.20
CA ILE A 35 0.16 10.70 -22.46
C ILE A 35 1.14 11.68 -23.12
N GLU A 36 0.92 12.99 -22.97
CA GLU A 36 1.82 14.03 -23.50
C GLU A 36 3.25 13.91 -22.95
N TYR A 37 3.39 13.46 -21.70
CA TYR A 37 4.69 13.30 -21.03
C TYR A 37 5.23 11.87 -21.11
N PHE A 38 4.34 10.87 -21.20
CA PHE A 38 4.69 9.45 -21.09
C PHE A 38 4.44 8.65 -22.38
N SER A 39 4.18 9.30 -23.51
CA SER A 39 3.96 8.65 -24.81
C SER A 39 5.08 7.72 -25.24
N TRP A 40 6.33 7.97 -24.82
CA TRP A 40 7.47 7.11 -25.08
C TRP A 40 7.31 5.70 -24.45
N LEU A 41 6.63 5.57 -23.31
CA LEU A 41 6.30 4.27 -22.72
C LEU A 41 5.29 3.52 -23.61
N ALA A 42 4.26 4.21 -24.08
CA ALA A 42 3.29 3.64 -25.00
C ALA A 42 3.96 3.23 -26.31
N TYR A 43 4.85 4.07 -26.85
CA TYR A 43 5.63 3.75 -28.05
C TYR A 43 6.44 2.46 -27.88
N ILE A 44 7.24 2.33 -26.81
CA ILE A 44 8.09 1.14 -26.58
C ILE A 44 7.22 -0.13 -26.50
N VAL A 45 6.12 -0.07 -25.76
CA VAL A 45 5.24 -1.23 -25.57
C VAL A 45 4.46 -1.55 -26.84
N GLY A 46 4.04 -0.55 -27.61
CA GLY A 46 3.24 -0.73 -28.81
C GLY A 46 4.02 -1.06 -30.08
N LEU A 47 5.31 -0.73 -30.15
CA LEU A 47 6.18 -1.00 -31.29
C LEU A 47 6.09 -2.46 -31.81
N PRO A 48 6.15 -3.50 -30.94
CA PRO A 48 6.01 -4.88 -31.41
C PRO A 48 4.59 -5.25 -31.89
N PHE A 49 3.56 -4.51 -31.49
CA PHE A 49 2.15 -4.81 -31.81
C PHE A 49 1.58 -3.99 -32.97
N ALA A 50 2.17 -2.82 -33.25
CA ALA A 50 1.72 -1.90 -34.30
C ALA A 50 1.53 -2.56 -35.68
N PRO A 51 2.44 -3.43 -36.17
CA PRO A 51 2.25 -4.10 -37.46
C PRO A 51 1.01 -5.02 -37.48
N TYR A 52 0.72 -5.70 -36.37
CA TYR A 52 -0.41 -6.62 -36.26
C TYR A 52 -1.75 -5.88 -36.10
N MET A 53 -1.71 -4.66 -35.56
CA MET A 53 -2.91 -3.84 -35.32
C MET A 53 -3.18 -2.82 -36.44
N ASN A 54 -2.29 -2.74 -37.44
CA ASN A 54 -2.36 -1.77 -38.54
C ASN A 54 -2.56 -0.31 -38.05
N THR A 55 -1.77 0.10 -37.06
CA THR A 55 -1.85 1.42 -36.41
C THR A 55 -0.46 1.90 -36.02
N ASP A 56 -0.33 3.14 -35.55
CA ASP A 56 0.95 3.68 -35.07
C ASP A 56 1.35 3.04 -33.71
N PRO A 57 2.65 2.96 -33.39
CA PRO A 57 3.12 2.38 -32.12
C PRO A 57 2.53 3.00 -30.86
N VAL A 58 2.25 4.30 -30.82
CA VAL A 58 1.70 4.94 -29.62
C VAL A 58 0.26 4.48 -29.42
N THR A 59 -0.56 4.50 -30.47
CA THR A 59 -1.95 4.01 -30.42
C THR A 59 -2.01 2.53 -30.03
N ALA A 60 -1.17 1.68 -30.63
CA ALA A 60 -1.07 0.27 -30.25
C ALA A 60 -0.73 0.11 -28.77
N GLY A 61 0.26 0.85 -28.28
CA GLY A 61 0.70 0.83 -26.88
C GLY A 61 -0.38 1.29 -25.90
N VAL A 62 -1.13 2.34 -26.23
CA VAL A 62 -2.26 2.82 -25.43
C VAL A 62 -3.32 1.74 -25.27
N GLN A 63 -3.64 0.98 -26.33
CA GLN A 63 -4.60 -0.13 -26.22
C GLN A 63 -4.06 -1.27 -25.34
N VAL A 64 -2.78 -1.62 -25.51
CA VAL A 64 -2.12 -2.64 -24.67
C VAL A 64 -2.16 -2.22 -23.21
N PHE A 65 -1.74 -1.00 -22.88
CA PHE A 65 -1.78 -0.48 -21.51
C PHE A 65 -3.20 -0.43 -20.94
N ARG A 66 -4.20 -0.03 -21.73
CA ARG A 66 -5.60 -0.03 -21.29
C ARG A 66 -6.08 -1.42 -20.91
N VAL A 67 -5.74 -2.45 -21.71
CA VAL A 67 -6.10 -3.84 -21.41
C VAL A 67 -5.37 -4.33 -20.17
N LEU A 68 -4.05 -4.14 -20.09
CA LEU A 68 -3.24 -4.56 -18.95
C LEU A 68 -3.69 -3.87 -17.66
N HIS A 69 -3.95 -2.56 -17.69
CA HIS A 69 -4.40 -1.80 -16.53
C HIS A 69 -5.68 -2.38 -15.94
N ARG A 70 -6.65 -2.76 -16.80
CA ARG A 70 -7.90 -3.39 -16.35
C ARG A 70 -7.68 -4.77 -15.74
N ILE A 71 -6.88 -5.61 -16.40
CA ILE A 71 -6.57 -6.98 -15.92
C ILE A 71 -5.88 -6.91 -14.55
N PHE A 72 -4.82 -6.10 -14.45
CA PHE A 72 -4.09 -5.93 -13.19
C PHE A 72 -4.94 -5.24 -12.13
N GLY A 73 -5.87 -4.37 -12.52
CA GLY A 73 -6.78 -3.70 -11.59
C GLY A 73 -7.72 -4.70 -10.92
N ILE A 74 -8.29 -5.62 -11.69
CA ILE A 74 -9.10 -6.73 -11.16
C ILE A 74 -8.25 -7.67 -10.30
N ALA A 75 -7.06 -8.06 -10.77
CA ALA A 75 -6.18 -8.96 -10.03
C ALA A 75 -5.74 -8.37 -8.68
N TRP A 76 -5.39 -7.08 -8.66
CA TRP A 76 -5.03 -6.36 -7.45
C TRP A 76 -6.20 -6.22 -6.49
N GLY A 77 -7.39 -5.87 -7.01
CA GLY A 77 -8.62 -5.83 -6.23
C GLY A 77 -8.94 -7.18 -5.58
N GLY A 78 -8.83 -8.26 -6.35
CA GLY A 78 -8.99 -9.63 -5.85
C GLY A 78 -8.01 -9.95 -4.73
N LEU A 79 -6.72 -9.63 -4.90
CA LEU A 79 -5.69 -9.83 -3.87
C LEU A 79 -6.04 -9.10 -2.56
N ILE A 80 -6.36 -7.79 -2.64
CA ILE A 80 -6.66 -6.98 -1.46
C ILE A 80 -7.93 -7.47 -0.76
N ILE A 81 -8.98 -7.79 -1.51
CA ILE A 81 -10.24 -8.29 -0.94
C ILE A 81 -10.02 -9.63 -0.25
N ILE A 82 -9.42 -10.61 -0.94
CA ILE A 82 -9.18 -11.95 -0.40
C ILE A 82 -8.29 -11.88 0.85
N TYR A 83 -7.17 -11.16 0.77
CA TYR A 83 -6.23 -11.07 1.88
C TYR A 83 -6.81 -10.25 3.06
N GLY A 84 -7.54 -9.18 2.76
CA GLY A 84 -8.28 -8.39 3.75
C GLY A 84 -9.32 -9.24 4.49
N CYS A 85 -10.12 -10.02 3.77
CA CYS A 85 -11.08 -10.97 4.35
C CYS A 85 -10.36 -12.01 5.22
N TYR A 86 -9.25 -12.59 4.74
CA TYR A 86 -8.45 -13.52 5.54
C TYR A 86 -7.98 -12.89 6.86
N LEU A 87 -7.44 -11.66 6.82
CA LEU A 87 -6.99 -10.96 8.03
C LEU A 87 -8.15 -10.64 8.98
N PHE A 88 -9.30 -10.26 8.44
CA PHE A 88 -10.51 -9.98 9.22
C PHE A 88 -11.04 -11.26 9.90
N CYS A 89 -11.30 -12.31 9.13
CA CYS A 89 -11.84 -13.58 9.63
C CYS A 89 -10.90 -14.29 10.61
N SER A 90 -9.58 -14.14 10.45
CA SER A 90 -8.59 -14.72 11.36
C SER A 90 -8.29 -13.85 12.59
N GLY A 91 -8.95 -12.69 12.76
CA GLY A 91 -8.68 -11.77 13.87
C GLY A 91 -7.28 -11.14 13.84
N ASN A 92 -6.62 -11.16 12.68
CA ASN A 92 -5.25 -10.68 12.50
C ASN A 92 -5.16 -9.27 11.90
N LEU A 93 -6.30 -8.58 11.71
CA LEU A 93 -6.34 -7.17 11.34
C LEU A 93 -5.93 -6.27 12.52
N ARG A 94 -4.64 -6.30 12.88
CA ARG A 94 -4.09 -5.60 14.05
C ARG A 94 -3.62 -4.17 13.77
N VAL A 95 -3.71 -3.74 12.51
CA VAL A 95 -3.33 -2.36 12.13
C VAL A 95 -4.25 -1.31 12.79
N ILE A 96 -5.48 -1.69 13.12
CA ILE A 96 -6.45 -0.82 13.78
C ILE A 96 -6.21 -0.67 15.29
N ASP A 97 -5.35 -1.50 15.90
CA ASP A 97 -5.14 -1.45 17.35
C ASP A 97 -4.55 -0.11 17.80
N ALA A 98 -3.72 0.53 16.96
CA ALA A 98 -3.20 1.86 17.23
C ALA A 98 -4.31 2.94 17.25
N LEU A 99 -5.39 2.75 16.49
CA LEU A 99 -6.51 3.70 16.42
C LEU A 99 -7.47 3.57 17.60
N LYS A 100 -7.40 2.48 18.37
CA LYS A 100 -8.19 2.28 19.59
C LYS A 100 -7.72 3.16 20.76
N LYS A 101 -6.52 3.73 20.68
CA LYS A 101 -5.96 4.62 21.70
C LYS A 101 -6.75 5.94 21.75
N PRO A 102 -6.86 6.61 22.91
CA PRO A 102 -7.42 7.96 22.97
C PRO A 102 -6.69 8.93 22.04
N ILE A 103 -7.41 9.87 21.41
CA ILE A 103 -6.85 10.82 20.44
C ILE A 103 -5.63 11.57 21.01
N GLY A 104 -5.69 11.98 22.28
CA GLY A 104 -4.55 12.64 22.95
C GLY A 104 -3.27 11.78 22.95
N GLN A 105 -3.39 10.46 23.15
CA GLN A 105 -2.26 9.54 23.08
C GLN A 105 -1.78 9.32 21.65
N GLN A 106 -2.71 9.26 20.69
CA GLN A 106 -2.38 9.17 19.26
C GLN A 106 -1.55 10.39 18.80
N ILE A 107 -1.93 11.59 19.22
CA ILE A 107 -1.19 12.83 18.91
C ILE A 107 0.20 12.82 19.56
N GLN A 108 0.32 12.38 20.82
CA GLN A 108 1.60 12.28 21.50
C GLN A 108 2.53 11.28 20.78
N GLU A 109 2.01 10.11 20.41
CA GLU A 109 2.75 9.10 19.66
C GLU A 109 3.18 9.64 18.28
N ALA A 110 2.30 10.31 17.56
CA ALA A 110 2.61 10.94 16.27
C ALA A 110 3.73 11.99 16.40
N LYS A 111 3.68 12.85 17.42
CA LYS A 111 4.75 13.84 17.67
C LYS A 111 6.09 13.18 17.98
N ALA A 112 6.08 12.14 18.81
CA ALA A 112 7.30 11.39 19.16
C ALA A 112 7.90 10.68 17.93
N LEU A 113 7.06 10.03 17.10
CA LEU A 113 7.50 9.38 15.87
C LEU A 113 8.02 10.37 14.84
N ALA A 114 7.37 11.54 14.67
CA ALA A 114 7.90 12.61 13.82
C ALA A 114 9.25 13.10 14.33
N GLY A 115 9.39 13.25 15.65
CA GLY A 115 10.66 13.56 16.32
C GLY A 115 11.77 12.56 15.99
N LEU A 116 11.45 11.27 16.04
CA LEU A 116 12.36 10.19 15.69
C LEU A 116 12.72 10.22 14.20
N TYR A 117 11.73 10.29 13.30
CA TYR A 117 11.95 10.15 11.86
C TYR A 117 12.59 11.38 11.21
N LEU A 118 12.32 12.58 11.71
CA LEU A 118 12.85 13.82 11.14
C LEU A 118 14.13 14.30 11.82
N PHE A 119 14.32 13.97 13.11
CA PHE A 119 15.40 14.54 13.91
C PHE A 119 16.21 13.49 14.69
N GLY A 120 15.93 12.19 14.52
CA GLY A 120 16.64 11.13 15.23
C GLY A 120 16.43 11.13 16.74
N LYS A 121 15.40 11.82 17.26
CA LYS A 121 15.16 11.90 18.70
C LYS A 121 14.70 10.55 19.26
N PRO A 122 15.23 10.10 20.41
CA PRO A 122 14.78 8.86 21.02
C PRO A 122 13.32 8.96 21.44
N LEU A 123 12.60 7.84 21.35
CA LEU A 123 11.21 7.76 21.79
C LEU A 123 11.11 7.87 23.32
N PRO A 124 10.22 8.72 23.85
CA PRO A 124 9.92 8.78 25.28
C PRO A 124 9.46 7.42 25.83
N SER A 125 9.85 7.09 27.05
CA SER A 125 9.57 5.79 27.68
C SER A 125 8.06 5.49 27.76
N ASP A 126 7.25 6.49 28.07
CA ASP A 126 5.79 6.36 28.16
C ASP A 126 5.16 6.04 26.80
N VAL A 127 5.73 6.55 25.71
CA VAL A 127 5.31 6.21 24.34
C VAL A 127 5.74 4.78 24.00
N LYS A 128 7.01 4.41 24.26
CA LYS A 128 7.54 3.06 23.99
C LYS A 128 6.68 1.97 24.62
N GLU A 129 6.28 2.14 25.87
CA GLU A 129 5.44 1.17 26.60
C GLU A 129 4.09 0.90 25.95
N ARG A 130 3.58 1.86 25.17
CA ARG A 130 2.28 1.81 24.49
C ARG A 130 2.39 1.48 23.00
N LEU A 131 3.60 1.30 22.46
CA LEU A 131 3.79 1.01 21.04
C LEU A 131 3.32 -0.42 20.70
N GLU A 132 2.37 -0.47 19.77
CA GLU A 132 1.84 -1.69 19.19
C GLU A 132 2.72 -2.17 18.03
N ARG A 133 2.41 -3.33 17.45
CA ARG A 133 3.09 -3.85 16.25
C ARG A 133 3.03 -2.86 15.07
N HIS A 134 1.92 -2.15 14.94
CA HIS A 134 1.76 -1.05 14.00
C HIS A 134 1.53 0.22 14.82
N ASN A 135 2.32 1.25 14.55
CA ASN A 135 2.17 2.54 15.22
C ASN A 135 1.07 3.39 14.57
N VAL A 136 0.77 4.54 15.16
CA VAL A 136 -0.30 5.42 14.69
C VAL A 136 -0.10 5.89 13.24
N PHE A 137 1.13 6.15 12.79
CA PHE A 137 1.39 6.54 11.40
C PHE A 137 1.08 5.40 10.43
N VAL A 138 1.49 4.17 10.76
CA VAL A 138 1.16 2.99 9.94
C VAL A 138 -0.35 2.79 9.84
N ALA A 139 -1.09 3.02 10.93
CA ALA A 139 -2.53 2.90 10.93
C ALA A 139 -3.22 3.95 10.05
N TYR A 140 -2.79 5.21 10.13
CA TYR A 140 -3.30 6.26 9.24
C TYR A 140 -2.90 6.06 7.78
N LEU A 141 -1.71 5.53 7.50
CA LEU A 141 -1.32 5.13 6.14
C LEU A 141 -2.18 3.99 5.62
N ALA A 142 -2.53 3.01 6.45
CA ALA A 142 -3.46 1.95 6.07
C ALA A 142 -4.86 2.49 5.76
N LEU A 143 -5.34 3.50 6.49
CA LEU A 143 -6.60 4.20 6.16
C LEU A 143 -6.49 4.96 4.83
N LEU A 144 -5.37 5.64 4.59
CA LEU A 144 -5.13 6.35 3.34
C LEU A 144 -5.14 5.38 2.14
N LEU A 145 -4.48 4.23 2.28
CA LEU A 145 -4.53 3.15 1.29
C LEU A 145 -5.95 2.60 1.11
N ALA A 146 -6.71 2.39 2.19
CA ALA A 146 -8.08 1.90 2.10
C ALA A 146 -9.01 2.87 1.35
N ILE A 147 -8.88 4.17 1.60
CA ILE A 147 -9.63 5.22 0.89
C ILE A 147 -9.22 5.26 -0.58
N GLY A 148 -7.91 5.29 -0.87
CA GLY A 148 -7.40 5.28 -2.25
C GLY A 148 -7.86 4.05 -3.02
N PHE A 149 -7.78 2.87 -2.41
CA PHE A 149 -8.26 1.61 -2.97
C PHE A 149 -9.77 1.64 -3.23
N ALA A 150 -10.58 2.11 -2.28
CA ALA A 150 -12.03 2.20 -2.46
C ALA A 150 -12.40 3.11 -3.64
N LEU A 151 -11.74 4.28 -3.74
CA LEU A 151 -11.93 5.19 -4.87
C LEU A 151 -11.53 4.51 -6.19
N LEU A 152 -10.34 3.95 -6.28
CA LEU A 152 -9.82 3.28 -7.49
C LEU A 152 -10.70 2.09 -7.91
N ALA A 153 -11.10 1.23 -6.97
CA ALA A 153 -11.86 0.02 -7.26
C ALA A 153 -13.28 0.35 -7.71
N LEU A 154 -14.00 1.19 -6.95
CA LEU A 154 -15.40 1.54 -7.28
C LEU A 154 -15.49 2.31 -8.59
N SER A 155 -14.62 3.33 -8.76
CA SER A 155 -14.59 4.10 -10.01
C SER A 155 -14.09 3.28 -11.20
N GLY A 156 -13.05 2.46 -11.02
CA GLY A 156 -12.46 1.65 -12.08
C GLY A 156 -13.45 0.60 -12.60
N VAL A 157 -14.10 -0.14 -11.70
CA VAL A 157 -15.16 -1.09 -12.07
C VAL A 157 -16.35 -0.37 -12.71
N GLY A 158 -16.77 0.77 -12.15
CA GLY A 158 -17.85 1.59 -12.72
C GLY A 158 -17.55 2.07 -14.14
N LEU A 159 -16.33 2.53 -14.41
CA LEU A 159 -15.87 2.94 -15.75
C LEU A 159 -15.80 1.77 -16.73
N MET A 160 -15.34 0.60 -16.26
CA MET A 160 -15.28 -0.61 -17.07
C MET A 160 -16.68 -1.09 -17.49
N LEU A 161 -17.65 -0.96 -16.59
CA LEU A 161 -19.04 -1.40 -16.81
C LEU A 161 -19.95 -0.26 -17.26
N ARG A 162 -19.42 0.93 -17.60
CA ARG A 162 -20.22 2.16 -17.81
C ARG A 162 -21.39 1.99 -18.78
N PHE A 163 -21.18 1.24 -19.86
CA PHE A 163 -22.20 1.00 -20.87
C PHE A 163 -23.24 -0.02 -20.41
N ALA A 164 -22.81 -1.09 -19.75
CA ALA A 164 -23.70 -2.10 -19.18
C ALA A 164 -24.57 -1.53 -18.05
N LEU A 165 -24.05 -0.55 -17.31
CA LEU A 165 -24.75 0.17 -16.25
C LEU A 165 -25.57 1.37 -16.75
N GLY A 166 -25.51 1.70 -18.05
CA GLY A 166 -26.21 2.86 -18.60
C GLY A 166 -25.79 4.20 -17.99
N LEU A 167 -24.52 4.34 -17.60
CA LEU A 167 -24.03 5.56 -16.96
C LEU A 167 -24.01 6.73 -17.95
N SER A 168 -24.47 7.90 -17.50
CA SER A 168 -24.36 9.14 -18.28
C SER A 168 -22.90 9.59 -18.41
N ASP A 169 -22.62 10.43 -19.40
CA ASP A 169 -21.29 11.03 -19.57
C ASP A 169 -20.84 11.83 -18.34
N GLN A 170 -21.78 12.51 -17.67
CA GLN A 170 -21.50 13.25 -16.44
C GLN A 170 -21.11 12.30 -15.30
N THR A 171 -21.80 11.17 -15.15
CA THR A 171 -21.43 10.15 -14.17
C THR A 171 -20.08 9.51 -14.51
N ALA A 172 -19.81 9.23 -15.78
CA ALA A 172 -18.51 8.70 -16.22
C ALA A 172 -17.37 9.70 -15.94
N ALA A 173 -17.58 11.00 -16.18
CA ALA A 173 -16.60 12.04 -15.86
C ALA A 173 -16.34 12.13 -14.34
N LEU A 174 -17.39 12.05 -13.52
CA LEU A 174 -17.22 12.01 -12.06
C LEU A 174 -16.44 10.76 -11.62
N LEU A 175 -16.74 9.58 -12.17
CA LEU A 175 -15.99 8.37 -11.86
C LEU A 175 -14.53 8.50 -12.27
N LEU A 176 -14.23 9.07 -13.44
CA LEU A 176 -12.86 9.32 -13.86
C LEU A 176 -12.12 10.25 -12.87
N PHE A 177 -12.74 11.36 -12.47
CA PHE A 177 -12.17 12.25 -11.46
C PHE A 177 -11.90 11.53 -10.13
N LEU A 178 -12.84 10.71 -9.65
CA LEU A 178 -12.66 9.93 -8.42
C LEU A 178 -11.54 8.88 -8.57
N HIS A 179 -11.38 8.30 -9.76
CA HIS A 179 -10.30 7.38 -10.06
C HIS A 179 -8.94 8.07 -9.97
N ASP A 180 -8.80 9.23 -10.61
CA ASP A 180 -7.56 10.02 -10.61
C ASP A 180 -7.23 10.55 -9.21
N LEU A 181 -8.24 10.98 -8.45
CA LEU A 181 -8.08 11.35 -7.04
C LEU A 181 -7.61 10.15 -6.19
N GLY A 182 -8.22 8.97 -6.41
CA GLY A 182 -7.82 7.73 -5.76
C GLY A 182 -6.37 7.34 -6.08
N PHE A 183 -5.94 7.55 -7.32
CA PHE A 183 -4.54 7.37 -7.74
C PHE A 183 -3.61 8.33 -6.98
N GLY A 184 -3.93 9.63 -6.94
CA GLY A 184 -3.14 10.62 -6.20
C GLY A 184 -3.00 10.30 -4.71
N ILE A 185 -4.09 9.88 -4.06
CA ILE A 185 -4.09 9.43 -2.66
C ILE A 185 -3.20 8.20 -2.47
N THR A 186 -3.27 7.23 -3.39
CA THR A 186 -2.46 6.00 -3.34
C THR A 186 -0.98 6.30 -3.55
N VAL A 187 -0.62 7.22 -4.45
CA VAL A 187 0.76 7.69 -4.64
C VAL A 187 1.29 8.35 -3.36
N LEU A 188 0.49 9.21 -2.71
CA LEU A 188 0.87 9.81 -1.43
C LEU A 188 1.12 8.74 -0.36
N PHE A 189 0.25 7.73 -0.26
CA PHE A 189 0.47 6.57 0.60
C PHE A 189 1.81 5.89 0.30
N VAL A 190 2.11 5.58 -0.96
CA VAL A 190 3.36 4.91 -1.35
C VAL A 190 4.58 5.73 -0.95
N LEU A 191 4.57 7.04 -1.22
CA LEU A 191 5.69 7.92 -0.88
C LEU A 191 5.96 7.95 0.63
N LEU A 192 4.90 8.14 1.43
CA LEU A 192 5.02 8.16 2.89
C LEU A 192 5.39 6.79 3.47
N HIS A 193 4.85 5.72 2.90
CA HIS A 193 5.17 4.35 3.28
C HIS A 193 6.64 4.01 3.01
N VAL A 194 7.13 4.35 1.80
CA VAL A 194 8.54 4.15 1.43
C VAL A 194 9.45 4.97 2.34
N PHE A 195 9.16 6.27 2.53
CA PHE A 195 9.91 7.14 3.45
C PHE A 195 10.03 6.52 4.85
N ALA A 196 8.92 6.07 5.42
CA ALA A 196 8.93 5.46 6.75
C ALA A 196 9.67 4.11 6.74
N SER A 197 9.42 3.25 5.74
CA SER A 197 10.01 1.91 5.68
C SER A 197 11.53 1.90 5.50
N LEU A 198 12.08 2.90 4.80
CA LEU A 198 13.51 3.05 4.56
C LEU A 198 14.24 3.81 5.68
N HIS A 199 13.51 4.33 6.68
CA HIS A 199 14.13 5.00 7.81
C HIS A 199 15.01 4.00 8.60
N PRO A 200 16.25 4.35 9.01
CA PRO A 200 17.17 3.42 9.66
C PRO A 200 16.61 2.71 10.90
N ALA A 201 15.77 3.39 11.68
CA ALA A 201 15.09 2.80 12.85
C ALA A 201 14.19 1.60 12.50
N ASN A 202 13.76 1.48 11.25
CA ASN A 202 12.87 0.43 10.75
C ASN A 202 13.61 -0.65 9.94
N THR A 203 14.95 -0.61 9.86
CA THR A 203 15.74 -1.61 9.12
C THR A 203 15.39 -3.05 9.49
N PRO A 204 15.21 -3.42 10.78
CA PRO A 204 14.81 -4.79 11.13
C PRO A 204 13.42 -5.20 10.61
N LEU A 205 12.50 -4.24 10.42
CA LEU A 205 11.20 -4.51 9.80
C LEU A 205 11.33 -4.72 8.30
N LEU A 206 12.17 -3.93 7.64
CA LEU A 206 12.44 -4.04 6.22
C LEU A 206 13.08 -5.40 5.90
N GLU A 207 14.09 -5.79 6.67
CA GLU A 207 14.73 -7.10 6.60
C GLU A 207 13.75 -8.23 6.88
N ALA A 208 12.88 -8.10 7.88
CA ALA A 208 11.85 -9.10 8.14
C ALA A 208 10.84 -9.21 6.97
N MET A 209 10.46 -8.09 6.34
CA MET A 209 9.49 -8.07 5.25
C MET A 209 10.02 -8.80 4.02
N PHE A 210 11.26 -8.50 3.61
CA PHE A 210 11.85 -9.05 2.40
C PHE A 210 12.68 -10.33 2.63
N GLY A 211 13.10 -10.61 3.87
CA GLY A 211 13.96 -11.74 4.25
C GLY A 211 13.21 -12.96 4.78
N ASP A 212 13.22 -13.19 6.09
CA ASP A 212 12.71 -14.43 6.72
C ASP A 212 11.45 -14.22 7.58
N GLY A 213 11.00 -12.98 7.77
CA GLY A 213 9.88 -12.63 8.65
C GLY A 213 10.26 -12.42 10.12
N TYR A 214 11.56 -12.45 10.46
CA TYR A 214 12.04 -12.38 11.84
C TYR A 214 12.79 -11.08 12.11
N ALA A 215 12.59 -10.52 13.31
CA ALA A 215 13.34 -9.38 13.81
C ALA A 215 14.03 -9.67 15.16
N PRO A 216 15.13 -8.97 15.50
CA PRO A 216 15.83 -9.14 16.78
C PRO A 216 14.93 -8.77 17.95
N PHE A 217 14.85 -9.62 18.98
CA PHE A 217 13.96 -9.40 20.12
C PHE A 217 14.30 -8.11 20.90
N GLU A 218 15.57 -7.74 20.99
CA GLU A 218 15.98 -6.49 21.64
C GLU A 218 15.43 -5.26 20.92
N TRP A 219 15.37 -5.27 19.58
CA TRP A 219 14.76 -4.17 18.82
C TRP A 219 13.24 -4.07 19.10
N LEU A 220 12.54 -5.22 19.23
CA LEU A 220 11.13 -5.23 19.58
C LEU A 220 10.87 -4.62 20.97
N LYS A 221 11.76 -4.82 21.94
CA LYS A 221 11.63 -4.19 23.27
C LYS A 221 11.68 -2.67 23.22
N ASP A 222 12.26 -2.08 22.19
CA ASP A 222 12.29 -0.62 22.03
C ASP A 222 11.14 -0.07 21.18
N HIS A 223 10.58 -0.89 20.29
CA HIS A 223 9.67 -0.41 19.24
C HIS A 223 8.27 -1.05 19.27
N MET A 224 8.04 -2.08 20.07
CA MET A 224 6.81 -2.90 20.08
C MET A 224 6.44 -3.45 21.47
N GLN A 225 6.67 -2.69 22.55
CA GLN A 225 6.50 -3.21 23.92
C GLN A 225 5.05 -3.64 24.24
N ALA A 226 4.05 -2.87 23.82
CA ALA A 226 2.66 -3.22 24.08
C ALA A 226 2.28 -4.51 23.34
N PHE A 227 2.81 -4.70 22.13
CA PHE A 227 2.64 -5.93 21.37
C PHE A 227 3.28 -7.15 22.07
N ILE A 228 4.51 -7.02 22.57
CA ILE A 228 5.17 -8.09 23.33
C ILE A 228 4.32 -8.48 24.54
N LYS A 229 3.92 -7.49 25.35
CA LYS A 229 3.15 -7.69 26.59
C LYS A 229 1.79 -8.31 26.31
N ARG A 230 1.03 -7.76 25.34
CA ARG A 230 -0.35 -8.19 25.05
C ARG A 230 -0.41 -9.62 24.51
N TYR A 231 0.55 -10.03 23.71
CA TYR A 231 0.53 -11.33 23.03
C TYR A 231 1.53 -12.33 23.61
N ASN A 232 2.12 -12.03 24.76
CA ASN A 232 3.10 -12.87 25.45
C ASN A 232 4.20 -13.39 24.51
N ILE A 233 4.76 -12.48 23.70
CA ILE A 233 5.72 -12.84 22.66
C ILE A 233 7.07 -13.17 23.31
N ALA A 234 7.50 -14.42 23.15
CA ALA A 234 8.81 -14.88 23.55
C ALA A 234 9.71 -15.10 22.33
N PRO A 235 11.03 -14.88 22.45
CA PRO A 235 11.98 -15.22 21.40
C PRO A 235 12.07 -16.74 21.20
N GLU A 236 12.31 -17.15 19.96
CA GLU A 236 12.77 -18.51 19.66
C GLU A 236 14.22 -18.68 20.17
N GLU A 237 14.54 -19.90 20.65
CA GLU A 237 15.85 -20.25 21.23
C GLU A 237 16.99 -20.14 20.22
#